data_AF-A0A3B1B7C5-F1
#
_entry.id   AF-A0A3B1B7C5-F1
#
_cell.length_a   1.000
_cell.length_b   1.000
_cell.length_c   1.000
_cell.angle_alpha   90.00
_cell.angle_beta   90.00
_cell.angle_gamma   90.00
#
_symmetry.space_group_name_H-M   'P 1'
#
loop_
_entity.id
_entity.type
_entity.pdbx_description
1 polymer ?
#
loop_
_entity_poly.entity_id
_entity_poly.type
_entity_poly.pdbx_seq_one_letter_code
_entity_poly.pdbx_strand_id
1 'polypeptide(L)'
;MTKALYSPADKGGMNQVENNEICATDQETLARFKQFALIALLIGLAAAIVLGGLVYFLGAESGGSYTEMIKAHWLTRSHLVPALWVAGLFMLSLAAMITGMISLYSSFRVAGPLYRFARNLEVSENHSIIGIRDGDCLQDVSRQLLDSIQTLKQHRQLIRELTDKAEHCLQSNNENAAAEYAALIKQLTARIARVNVS
;
A
#
# COMPACT_ATOMS: atom_id res chain seq x y z
N MET A 1 37.15 -43.90 14.27
CA MET A 1 37.30 -42.61 14.99
C MET A 1 37.53 -41.52 13.96
N THR A 2 36.47 -40.82 13.55
CA THR A 2 36.56 -39.68 12.62
C THR A 2 35.46 -38.68 13.00
N LYS A 3 35.87 -37.66 13.77
CA LYS A 3 35.09 -36.46 14.03
C LYS A 3 35.19 -35.57 12.80
N ALA A 4 34.08 -35.35 12.10
CA ALA A 4 33.95 -34.27 11.13
C ALA A 4 33.12 -33.14 11.76
N LEU A 5 33.70 -31.95 11.73
CA LEU A 5 33.20 -30.73 12.35
C LEU A 5 31.86 -30.28 11.75
N TYR A 6 30.89 -30.06 12.64
CA TYR A 6 29.68 -29.30 12.38
C TYR A 6 29.99 -27.81 12.53
N SER A 7 29.90 -27.05 11.44
CA SER A 7 30.02 -25.59 11.42
C SER A 7 28.61 -24.99 11.42
N PRO A 8 28.20 -24.24 12.46
CA PRO A 8 26.86 -23.69 12.55
C PRO A 8 26.69 -22.53 11.58
N ALA A 9 25.60 -22.62 10.81
CA ALA A 9 25.13 -21.63 9.87
C ALA A 9 24.92 -20.26 10.52
N ASP A 10 25.48 -19.28 9.84
CA ASP A 10 25.21 -17.85 9.89
C ASP A 10 23.70 -17.57 9.98
N LYS A 11 23.26 -17.11 11.16
CA LYS A 11 21.91 -16.60 11.46
C LYS A 11 21.96 -15.09 11.72
N GLY A 12 22.74 -14.34 10.93
CA GLY A 12 22.92 -12.90 11.13
C GLY A 12 22.07 -11.97 10.26
N GLY A 13 21.50 -12.45 9.14
CA GLY A 13 21.03 -11.57 8.06
C GLY A 13 19.52 -11.23 8.00
N MET A 14 18.63 -11.99 8.65
CA MET A 14 17.18 -11.85 8.41
C MET A 14 16.48 -10.74 9.22
N ASN A 15 17.12 -10.16 10.25
CA ASN A 15 16.46 -9.14 11.10
C ASN A 15 16.73 -7.69 10.66
N GLN A 16 17.62 -7.43 9.70
CA GLN A 16 17.92 -6.07 9.25
C GLN A 16 17.03 -5.60 8.09
N VAL A 17 16.49 -6.51 7.27
CA VAL A 17 15.63 -6.14 6.14
C VAL A 17 14.23 -5.74 6.63
N GLU A 18 13.68 -6.46 7.60
CA GLU A 18 12.33 -6.20 8.15
C GLU A 18 12.25 -4.85 8.90
N ASN A 19 13.33 -4.42 9.56
CA ASN A 19 13.37 -3.15 10.29
C ASN A 19 13.51 -1.92 9.37
N ASN A 20 14.04 -2.09 8.14
CA ASN A 20 14.19 -0.98 7.20
C ASN A 20 12.91 -0.71 6.38
N GLU A 21 12.09 -1.72 6.11
CA GLU A 21 10.83 -1.55 5.37
C GLU A 21 9.76 -0.82 6.21
N ILE A 22 9.76 -0.99 7.53
CA ILE A 22 8.83 -0.31 8.44
C ILE A 22 9.16 1.20 8.57
N CYS A 23 10.42 1.60 8.42
CA CYS A 23 10.84 2.99 8.57
C CYS A 23 10.56 3.83 7.30
N ALA A 24 10.64 3.23 6.10
CA ALA A 24 10.37 3.92 4.84
C ALA A 24 8.87 4.20 4.61
N THR A 25 7.99 3.30 5.06
CA THR A 25 6.54 3.47 4.95
C THR A 25 6.02 4.61 5.83
N ASP A 26 6.62 4.82 7.01
CA ASP A 26 6.20 5.87 7.95
C ASP A 26 6.61 7.29 7.49
N GLN A 27 7.71 7.41 6.72
CA GLN A 27 8.15 8.69 6.18
C GLN A 27 7.27 9.18 5.01
N GLU A 28 6.76 8.25 4.19
CA GLU A 28 5.81 8.59 3.12
C GLU A 28 4.42 8.96 3.67
N THR A 29 3.93 8.27 4.71
CA THR A 29 2.66 8.61 5.35
C THR A 29 2.74 9.99 6.01
N LEU A 30 3.84 10.30 6.71
CA LEU A 30 4.11 11.63 7.29
C LEU A 30 4.14 12.74 6.22
N ALA A 31 4.77 12.50 5.08
CA ALA A 31 4.81 13.47 3.98
C ALA A 31 3.42 13.72 3.39
N ARG A 32 2.60 12.67 3.25
CA ARG A 32 1.21 12.77 2.80
C ARG A 32 0.37 13.53 3.83
N PHE A 33 0.48 13.23 5.13
CA PHE A 33 -0.19 13.97 6.21
C PHE A 33 0.18 15.45 6.20
N LYS A 34 1.44 15.80 5.96
CA LYS A 34 1.88 17.20 5.85
C LYS A 34 1.21 17.92 4.67
N GLN A 35 1.04 17.25 3.54
CA GLN A 35 0.32 17.81 2.39
C GLN A 35 -1.17 18.02 2.70
N PHE A 36 -1.81 17.03 3.33
CA PHE A 36 -3.19 17.15 3.77
C PHE A 36 -3.38 18.30 4.78
N ALA A 37 -2.50 18.41 5.76
CA ALA A 37 -2.53 19.47 6.76
C ALA A 37 -2.33 20.85 6.11
N LEU A 38 -1.43 20.96 5.13
CA LEU A 38 -1.19 22.22 4.41
C LEU A 38 -2.40 22.62 3.56
N ILE A 39 -3.04 21.68 2.87
CA ILE A 39 -4.27 21.94 2.09
C ILE A 39 -5.40 22.37 3.03
N ALA A 40 -5.62 21.66 4.14
CA ALA A 40 -6.63 22.02 5.13
C ALA A 40 -6.37 23.42 5.74
N LEU A 41 -5.10 23.74 6.01
CA LEU A 41 -4.70 25.05 6.53
C LEU A 41 -4.93 26.17 5.50
N LEU A 42 -4.62 25.93 4.22
CA LEU A 42 -4.90 26.90 3.15
C LEU A 42 -6.40 27.14 2.95
N ILE A 43 -7.22 26.09 3.02
CA ILE A 43 -8.68 26.22 2.93
C ILE A 43 -9.21 27.01 4.12
N GLY A 44 -8.74 26.72 5.34
CA GLY A 44 -9.10 27.47 6.54
C GLY A 44 -8.66 28.94 6.48
N LEU A 45 -7.47 29.21 5.96
CA LEU A 45 -6.96 30.58 5.77
C LEU A 45 -7.81 31.34 4.75
N ALA A 46 -8.11 30.72 3.60
CA ALA A 46 -8.99 31.31 2.60
C ALA A 46 -10.39 31.59 3.18
N ALA A 47 -10.91 30.70 4.03
CA ALA A 47 -12.17 30.91 4.74
C ALA A 47 -12.14 32.14 5.65
N ALA A 48 -11.09 32.27 6.45
CA ALA A 48 -10.92 33.39 7.36
C ALA A 48 -10.83 34.73 6.60
N ILE A 49 -10.13 34.75 5.45
CA ILE A 49 -10.01 35.94 4.61
C ILE A 49 -11.37 36.32 4.00
N VAL A 50 -12.11 35.36 3.45
CA VAL A 50 -13.43 35.62 2.84
C VAL A 50 -14.41 36.11 3.91
N LEU A 51 -14.45 35.47 5.07
CA LEU A 51 -15.32 35.86 6.18
C LEU A 51 -14.94 37.25 6.72
N GLY A 52 -13.65 37.50 6.94
CA GLY A 52 -13.14 38.80 7.39
C GLY A 52 -13.42 39.91 6.39
N GLY A 53 -13.25 39.64 5.09
CA GLY A 53 -13.58 40.56 4.01
C GLY A 53 -15.08 40.89 3.95
N LEU A 54 -15.94 39.88 4.13
CA LEU A 54 -17.38 40.07 4.18
C LEU A 54 -17.77 40.96 5.38
N VAL A 55 -17.24 40.69 6.56
CA VAL A 55 -17.48 41.49 7.77
C VAL A 55 -16.97 42.92 7.59
N TYR A 56 -15.78 43.09 7.00
CA TYR A 56 -15.23 44.41 6.72
C TYR A 56 -16.10 45.20 5.73
N PHE A 57 -16.54 44.55 4.65
CA PHE A 57 -17.40 45.17 3.64
C PHE A 57 -18.75 45.59 4.22
N LEU A 58 -19.37 44.75 5.05
CA LEU A 58 -20.61 45.10 5.75
C LEU A 58 -20.41 46.21 6.81
N GLY A 59 -19.22 46.33 7.39
CA GLY A 59 -18.91 47.37 8.37
C GLY A 59 -18.54 48.73 7.76
N ALA A 60 -17.99 48.75 6.55
CA ALA A 60 -17.43 49.94 5.91
C ALA A 60 -18.47 50.99 5.48
N GLU A 61 -19.74 50.62 5.30
CA GLU A 61 -20.81 51.58 4.93
C GLU A 61 -21.45 52.32 6.13
N SER A 62 -21.01 52.08 7.37
CA SER A 62 -21.60 52.72 8.57
C SER A 62 -21.06 54.14 8.84
N GLY A 63 -21.42 55.09 7.98
CA GLY A 63 -21.08 56.51 8.15
C GLY A 63 -22.05 57.27 9.07
N GLY A 64 -21.55 57.74 10.23
CA GLY A 64 -21.80 59.12 10.66
C GLY A 64 -22.68 59.44 11.88
N SER A 65 -23.69 58.63 12.27
CA SER A 65 -24.62 59.03 13.35
C SER A 65 -24.83 57.97 14.44
N TYR A 66 -24.81 58.38 15.71
CA TYR A 66 -25.01 57.52 16.89
C TYR A 66 -26.34 56.74 16.85
N THR A 67 -27.37 57.29 16.20
CA THR A 67 -28.68 56.64 16.04
C THR A 67 -28.69 55.60 14.93
N GLU A 68 -27.86 55.75 13.90
CA GLU A 68 -27.60 54.75 12.87
C GLU A 68 -26.73 53.62 13.40
N MET A 69 -25.81 53.89 14.33
CA MET A 69 -25.00 52.85 14.97
C MET A 69 -25.85 51.87 15.81
N ILE A 70 -26.88 52.36 16.50
CA ILE A 70 -27.81 51.52 17.29
C ILE A 70 -28.79 50.76 16.39
N LYS A 71 -29.29 51.38 15.31
CA LYS A 71 -30.13 50.68 14.31
C LYS A 71 -29.33 49.66 13.50
N ALA A 72 -28.10 49.98 13.14
CA ALA A 72 -27.16 49.06 12.52
C ALA A 72 -26.93 47.85 13.43
N HIS A 73 -26.84 48.03 14.75
CA HIS A 73 -26.66 46.90 15.68
C HIS A 73 -27.84 45.91 15.66
N TRP A 74 -29.08 46.40 15.52
CA TRP A 74 -30.28 45.56 15.46
C TRP A 74 -30.47 44.90 14.08
N LEU A 75 -30.21 45.65 12.99
CA LEU A 75 -30.27 45.16 11.61
C LEU A 75 -29.15 44.16 11.31
N THR A 76 -27.96 44.40 11.88
CA THR A 76 -26.81 43.50 11.83
C THR A 76 -27.14 42.17 12.50
N ARG A 77 -27.95 42.15 13.57
CA ARG A 77 -28.31 40.90 14.26
C ARG A 77 -29.27 40.01 13.47
N SER A 78 -30.22 40.58 12.72
CA SER A 78 -31.18 39.78 11.93
C SER A 78 -30.57 39.24 10.64
N HIS A 79 -29.61 39.95 10.04
CA HIS A 79 -28.97 39.54 8.80
C HIS A 79 -27.63 38.80 9.00
N LEU A 80 -26.94 38.96 10.13
CA LEU A 80 -25.72 38.21 10.43
C LEU A 80 -25.97 36.71 10.54
N VAL A 81 -27.01 36.30 11.26
CA VAL A 81 -27.30 34.88 11.50
C VAL A 81 -27.49 34.11 10.18
N PRO A 82 -28.37 34.55 9.25
CA PRO A 82 -28.50 33.86 7.96
C PRO A 82 -27.25 33.99 7.09
N ALA A 83 -26.54 35.13 7.11
CA ALA A 83 -25.29 35.27 6.38
C ALA A 83 -24.20 34.29 6.89
N LEU A 84 -24.11 34.10 8.21
CA LEU A 84 -23.18 33.17 8.85
C LEU A 84 -23.53 31.72 8.50
N TRP A 85 -24.82 31.38 8.45
CA TRP A 85 -25.29 30.07 7.99
C TRP A 85 -24.94 29.81 6.53
N VAL A 86 -25.20 30.77 5.64
CA VAL A 86 -24.87 30.64 4.21
C VAL A 86 -23.36 30.50 4.02
N ALA A 87 -22.56 31.34 4.70
CA ALA A 87 -21.10 31.27 4.64
C ALA A 87 -20.56 29.95 5.19
N GLY A 88 -21.09 29.47 6.33
CA GLY A 88 -20.70 28.21 6.94
C GLY A 88 -21.05 27.00 6.07
N LEU A 89 -22.24 26.99 5.48
CA LEU A 89 -22.70 25.91 4.61
C LEU A 89 -21.93 25.89 3.29
N PHE A 90 -21.61 27.06 2.74
CA PHE A 90 -20.72 27.19 1.58
C PHE A 90 -19.32 26.65 1.88
N MET A 91 -18.74 27.02 3.03
CA MET A 91 -17.44 26.50 3.47
C MET A 91 -17.43 24.99 3.66
N LEU A 92 -18.46 24.44 4.31
CA LEU A 92 -18.60 23.01 4.51
C LEU A 92 -18.71 22.26 3.18
N SER A 93 -19.49 22.80 2.23
CA SER A 93 -19.64 22.24 0.90
C SER A 93 -18.30 22.21 0.14
N LEU A 94 -17.55 23.31 0.18
CA LEU A 94 -16.23 23.39 -0.45
C LEU A 94 -15.25 22.39 0.16
N ALA A 95 -15.20 22.29 1.50
CA ALA A 95 -14.35 21.35 2.20
C ALA A 95 -14.71 19.89 1.88
N ALA A 96 -16.00 19.57 1.83
CA ALA A 96 -16.49 18.24 1.45
C ALA A 96 -16.14 17.90 -0.01
N MET A 97 -16.26 18.86 -0.93
CA MET A 97 -15.91 18.66 -2.34
C MET A 97 -14.41 18.37 -2.51
N ILE A 98 -13.54 19.14 -1.87
CA ILE A 98 -12.08 18.95 -1.95
C ILE A 98 -11.69 17.60 -1.33
N THR A 99 -12.23 17.29 -0.15
CA THR A 99 -11.98 16.00 0.52
C THR A 99 -12.45 14.82 -0.33
N GLY A 100 -13.63 14.96 -0.96
CA GLY A 100 -14.18 13.99 -1.89
C GLY A 100 -13.28 13.78 -3.11
N MET A 101 -12.80 14.86 -3.74
CA MET A 101 -11.87 14.77 -4.87
C MET A 101 -10.57 14.04 -4.50
N ILE A 102 -9.99 14.33 -3.33
CA ILE A 102 -8.74 13.67 -2.92
C ILE A 102 -8.99 12.18 -2.63
N SER A 103 -10.09 11.85 -1.96
CA SER A 103 -10.50 10.46 -1.71
C SER A 103 -10.66 9.69 -3.03
N LEU A 104 -11.34 10.30 -4.00
CA LEU A 104 -11.57 9.71 -5.32
C LEU A 104 -10.26 9.54 -6.09
N TYR A 105 -9.39 10.55 -6.08
CA TYR A 105 -8.07 10.49 -6.72
C TYR A 105 -7.19 9.39 -6.12
N SER A 106 -7.19 9.26 -4.80
CA SER A 106 -6.48 8.18 -4.09
C SER A 106 -7.02 6.80 -4.52
N SER A 107 -8.34 6.66 -4.60
CA SER A 107 -8.98 5.41 -5.04
C SER A 107 -8.58 5.02 -6.46
N PHE A 108 -8.60 5.97 -7.41
CA PHE A 108 -8.20 5.70 -8.80
C PHE A 108 -6.72 5.33 -8.94
N ARG A 109 -5.85 5.97 -8.14
CA ARG A 109 -4.41 5.65 -8.17
C ARG A 109 -4.13 4.23 -7.69
N VAL A 110 -4.93 3.68 -6.77
CA VAL A 110 -4.80 2.29 -6.30
C VAL A 110 -5.45 1.30 -7.27
N ALA A 111 -6.58 1.67 -7.89
CA ALA A 111 -7.34 0.78 -8.77
C ALA A 111 -6.56 0.35 -10.03
N GLY A 112 -5.76 1.24 -10.62
CA GLY A 112 -4.99 0.93 -11.84
C GLY A 112 -3.95 -0.18 -11.64
N PRO A 113 -3.01 -0.04 -10.68
CA PRO A 113 -2.05 -1.07 -10.33
C PRO A 113 -2.72 -2.38 -9.86
N LEU A 114 -3.80 -2.29 -9.09
CA LEU A 114 -4.53 -3.47 -8.62
C LEU A 114 -5.16 -4.25 -9.78
N TYR A 115 -5.75 -3.56 -10.75
CA TYR A 115 -6.27 -4.19 -11.97
C TYR A 115 -5.17 -4.90 -12.75
N ARG A 116 -4.00 -4.26 -12.91
CA ARG A 116 -2.85 -4.88 -13.60
C ARG A 116 -2.30 -6.09 -12.85
N PHE A 117 -2.26 -6.02 -11.53
CA PHE A 117 -1.85 -7.14 -10.68
C PHE A 117 -2.81 -8.33 -10.82
N ALA A 118 -4.12 -8.08 -10.75
CA ALA A 118 -5.14 -9.11 -10.97
C ALA A 118 -5.03 -9.73 -12.37
N ARG A 119 -4.84 -8.89 -13.40
CA ARG A 119 -4.64 -9.35 -14.78
C ARG A 119 -3.37 -10.20 -14.94
N ASN A 120 -2.29 -9.85 -14.27
CA ASN A 120 -1.05 -10.63 -14.29
C ASN A 120 -1.21 -12.00 -13.62
N LEU A 121 -1.99 -12.08 -12.53
CA LEU A 121 -2.34 -13.36 -11.90
C LEU A 121 -3.19 -14.24 -12.81
N GLU A 122 -4.15 -13.66 -13.52
CA GLU A 122 -5.01 -14.37 -14.47
C GLU A 122 -4.22 -14.95 -15.67
N VAL A 123 -3.20 -14.23 -16.14
CA VAL A 123 -2.40 -14.60 -17.33
C VAL A 123 -1.16 -15.46 -16.99
N SER A 124 -0.88 -15.70 -15.69
CA SER A 124 0.34 -16.36 -15.19
C SER A 124 0.54 -17.81 -15.64
N GLU A 125 -0.43 -18.44 -16.32
CA GLU A 125 -0.26 -19.83 -16.76
C GLU A 125 0.73 -19.98 -17.94
N ASN A 126 0.98 -18.96 -18.76
CA ASN A 126 1.84 -19.11 -19.95
C ASN A 126 2.66 -17.89 -20.41
N HIS A 127 2.56 -16.71 -19.79
CA HIS A 127 3.25 -15.51 -20.28
C HIS A 127 4.09 -14.81 -19.22
N SER A 128 5.15 -14.14 -19.67
CA SER A 128 6.03 -13.30 -18.85
C SER A 128 5.21 -12.24 -18.09
N ILE A 129 5.40 -12.20 -16.78
CA ILE A 129 4.76 -11.26 -15.88
C ILE A 129 5.11 -9.83 -16.35
N ILE A 130 4.09 -9.03 -16.67
CA ILE A 130 4.29 -7.64 -17.07
C ILE A 130 4.73 -6.87 -15.82
N GLY A 131 5.96 -6.35 -15.85
CA GLY A 131 6.53 -5.58 -14.74
C GLY A 131 5.64 -4.40 -14.35
N ILE A 132 5.40 -4.25 -13.05
CA ILE A 132 4.78 -3.05 -12.49
C ILE A 132 5.74 -1.88 -12.72
N ARG A 133 5.18 -0.68 -13.00
CA ARG A 133 5.99 0.51 -13.29
C ARG A 133 6.69 0.98 -12.02
N ASP A 134 7.92 1.48 -12.16
CA ASP A 134 8.67 2.07 -11.04
C ASP A 134 7.89 3.24 -10.42
N GLY A 135 7.73 3.19 -9.09
CA GLY A 135 7.03 4.21 -8.30
C GLY A 135 5.60 3.85 -7.87
N ASP A 136 5.10 2.66 -8.19
CA ASP A 136 3.82 2.18 -7.67
C ASP A 136 3.99 1.58 -6.26
N CYS A 137 3.07 1.91 -5.34
CA CYS A 137 3.10 1.42 -3.95
C CYS A 137 2.97 -0.11 -3.80
N LEU A 138 2.63 -0.81 -4.88
CA LEU A 138 2.49 -2.28 -4.91
C LEU A 138 3.77 -2.97 -5.42
N GLN A 139 4.85 -2.23 -5.63
CA GLN A 139 6.10 -2.79 -6.15
C GLN A 139 6.71 -3.83 -5.20
N ASP A 140 6.68 -3.58 -3.89
CA ASP A 140 7.24 -4.52 -2.90
C ASP A 140 6.41 -5.81 -2.83
N VAL A 141 5.08 -5.69 -2.81
CA VAL A 141 4.17 -6.85 -2.89
C VAL A 141 4.41 -7.65 -4.18
N SER A 142 4.61 -6.97 -5.31
CA SER A 142 4.92 -7.62 -6.58
C SER A 142 6.28 -8.33 -6.56
N ARG A 143 7.29 -7.76 -5.88
CA ARG A 143 8.61 -8.40 -5.73
C ARG A 143 8.51 -9.65 -4.87
N GLN A 144 7.81 -9.57 -3.73
CA GLN A 144 7.58 -10.73 -2.85
C GLN A 144 6.83 -11.86 -3.57
N LEU A 145 5.82 -11.51 -4.38
CA LEU A 145 5.11 -12.49 -5.19
C LEU A 145 6.02 -13.12 -6.25
N LEU A 146 6.82 -12.32 -6.94
CA LEU A 146 7.79 -12.81 -7.93
C LEU A 146 8.80 -13.78 -7.31
N ASP A 147 9.32 -13.45 -6.13
CA ASP A 147 10.25 -14.31 -5.40
C ASP A 147 9.59 -15.62 -4.95
N SER A 148 8.34 -15.56 -4.50
CA SER A 148 7.54 -16.74 -4.17
C SER A 148 7.30 -17.64 -5.38
N ILE A 149 6.96 -17.05 -6.54
CA ILE A 149 6.78 -17.77 -7.81
C ILE A 149 8.10 -18.42 -8.25
N GLN A 150 9.22 -17.71 -8.13
CA GLN A 150 10.54 -18.24 -8.46
C GLN A 150 10.93 -19.41 -7.56
N THR A 151 10.71 -19.28 -6.26
CA THR A 151 10.94 -20.35 -5.28
C THR A 151 10.09 -21.58 -5.60
N LEU A 152 8.81 -21.38 -5.94
CA LEU A 152 7.91 -22.47 -6.33
C LEU A 152 8.37 -23.15 -7.63
N LYS A 153 8.82 -22.39 -8.63
CA LYS A 153 9.36 -22.94 -9.88
C LYS A 153 10.61 -23.78 -9.64
N GLN A 154 11.55 -23.29 -8.83
CA GLN A 154 12.75 -24.03 -8.44
C GLN A 154 12.38 -25.33 -7.71
N HIS A 155 11.41 -25.27 -6.79
CA HIS A 155 10.95 -26.45 -6.08
C HIS A 155 10.34 -27.50 -7.02
N ARG A 156 9.51 -27.05 -7.97
CA ARG A 156 8.91 -27.92 -9.00
C ARG A 156 9.96 -28.58 -9.89
N GLN A 157 11.00 -27.83 -10.29
CA GLN A 157 12.13 -28.38 -11.06
C GLN A 157 12.87 -29.47 -10.28
N LEU A 158 13.19 -29.23 -9.01
CA LEU A 158 13.87 -30.23 -8.17
C LEU A 158 13.04 -31.50 -7.96
N ILE A 159 11.73 -31.36 -7.74
CA ILE A 159 10.85 -32.53 -7.66
C ILE A 159 10.91 -33.32 -8.96
N ARG A 160 10.81 -32.63 -10.11
CA ARG A 160 10.87 -33.28 -11.43
C ARG A 160 12.19 -34.01 -11.64
N GLU A 161 13.32 -33.40 -11.32
CA GLU A 161 14.64 -34.03 -11.42
C GLU A 161 14.76 -35.28 -10.53
N LEU A 162 14.22 -35.25 -9.31
CA LEU A 162 14.23 -36.40 -8.42
C LEU A 162 13.32 -37.52 -8.92
N THR A 163 12.15 -37.18 -9.49
CA THR A 163 11.24 -38.13 -10.11
C THR A 163 11.88 -38.78 -11.34
N ASP A 164 12.49 -37.99 -12.24
CA ASP A 164 13.17 -38.48 -13.44
C ASP A 164 14.34 -39.42 -13.07
N LYS A 165 15.11 -39.08 -12.02
CA LYS A 165 16.17 -39.95 -11.48
C LYS A 165 15.62 -41.27 -10.93
N ALA A 166 14.53 -41.20 -10.17
CA ALA A 166 13.90 -42.39 -9.60
C ALA A 166 13.35 -43.31 -10.70
N GLU A 167 12.77 -42.75 -11.76
CA GLU A 167 12.31 -43.50 -12.94
C GLU A 167 13.48 -44.15 -13.69
N HIS A 168 14.58 -43.43 -13.89
CA HIS A 168 15.79 -44.00 -14.51
C HIS A 168 16.40 -45.15 -13.71
N CYS A 169 16.46 -45.05 -12.38
CA CYS A 169 16.92 -46.14 -11.52
C CYS A 169 16.01 -47.38 -11.61
N LEU A 170 14.69 -47.17 -11.73
CA LEU A 170 13.70 -48.24 -11.90
C LEU A 170 13.88 -48.99 -13.23
N GLN A 171 14.24 -48.27 -14.30
CA GLN A 171 14.46 -48.87 -15.62
C GLN A 171 15.83 -49.56 -15.72
N SER A 172 16.82 -49.14 -14.93
CA SER A 172 18.11 -49.85 -14.83
C SER A 172 17.96 -51.10 -13.96
N ASN A 173 17.88 -52.27 -14.59
CA ASN A 173 17.69 -53.58 -13.94
C ASN A 173 18.94 -54.06 -13.15
N ASN A 174 19.44 -53.24 -12.22
CA ASN A 174 20.61 -53.50 -11.37
C ASN A 174 20.18 -53.89 -9.95
N GLU A 175 20.82 -54.89 -9.34
CA GLU A 175 20.53 -55.34 -7.97
C GLU A 175 20.72 -54.25 -6.90
N ASN A 176 21.58 -53.25 -7.16
CA ASN A 176 21.76 -52.10 -6.27
C ASN A 176 20.72 -50.97 -6.48
N ALA A 177 19.93 -51.03 -7.55
CA ALA A 177 18.96 -49.98 -7.89
C ALA A 177 17.78 -49.93 -6.92
N ALA A 178 17.40 -51.06 -6.31
CA ALA A 178 16.31 -51.11 -5.34
C ALA A 178 16.63 -50.32 -4.05
N ALA A 179 17.89 -50.35 -3.60
CA ALA A 179 18.34 -49.60 -2.43
C ALA A 179 18.45 -48.09 -2.71
N GLU A 180 18.95 -47.70 -3.88
CA GLU A 180 19.01 -46.30 -4.32
C GLU A 180 17.61 -45.71 -4.54
N TYR A 181 16.69 -46.47 -5.12
CA TYR A 181 15.30 -46.07 -5.32
C TYR A 181 14.57 -45.84 -3.98
N ALA A 182 14.75 -46.75 -3.01
CA ALA A 182 14.18 -46.59 -1.68
C ALA A 182 14.72 -45.34 -0.95
N ALA A 183 16.00 -45.00 -1.14
CA ALA A 183 16.61 -43.80 -0.60
C ALA A 183 16.03 -42.52 -1.25
N LEU A 184 15.85 -42.52 -2.58
CA LEU A 184 15.26 -41.41 -3.34
C LEU A 184 13.80 -41.15 -2.94
N ILE A 185 12.98 -42.20 -2.83
CA ILE A 185 11.60 -42.06 -2.35
C ILE A 185 11.57 -41.47 -0.94
N LYS A 186 12.42 -41.95 -0.03
CA LYS A 186 12.48 -41.43 1.34
C LYS A 186 12.83 -39.94 1.35
N GLN A 187 13.74 -39.50 0.48
CA GLN A 187 14.12 -38.10 0.33
C GLN A 187 12.97 -37.25 -0.23
N LEU A 188 12.22 -37.78 -1.20
CA LEU A 188 11.07 -37.13 -1.83
C LEU A 188 9.92 -36.96 -0.82
N THR A 189 9.57 -38.01 -0.09
CA THR A 189 8.55 -37.99 0.97
C THR A 189 8.92 -37.01 2.10
N ALA A 190 10.19 -37.00 2.54
CA ALA A 190 10.65 -36.06 3.56
C ALA A 190 10.57 -34.60 3.09
N ARG A 191 10.72 -34.34 1.78
CA ARG A 191 10.64 -33.00 1.22
C ARG A 191 9.20 -32.52 1.05
N ILE A 192 8.30 -33.38 0.58
CA ILE A 192 6.85 -33.09 0.53
C ILE A 192 6.32 -32.79 1.93
N ALA A 193 6.74 -33.57 2.94
CA ALA A 193 6.34 -33.33 4.33
C ALA A 193 6.79 -31.97 4.89
N ARG A 194 7.95 -31.44 4.43
CA ARG A 194 8.42 -30.11 4.84
C ARG A 194 7.56 -28.98 4.26
N VAL A 195 7.04 -29.15 3.04
CA VAL A 195 6.23 -28.12 2.37
C VAL A 195 4.83 -28.03 2.97
N ASN A 196 4.28 -29.13 3.47
CA ASN A 196 2.94 -29.14 4.08
C ASN A 196 2.85 -28.51 5.48
N VAL A 197 3.99 -28.09 6.05
CA VAL A 197 4.08 -27.57 7.44
C VAL A 197 4.42 -26.07 7.48
N SER A 198 4.77 -25.45 6.34
CA SER A 198 4.95 -24.00 6.20
C SER A 198 3.76 -23.34 5.53
#